data_AF-A0A7C3V9Y5-F1
#
_entry.id   AF-A0A7C3V9Y5-F1
#
_cell.length_a   1.000
_cell.length_b   1.000
_cell.length_c   1.000
_cell.angle_alpha   90.00
_cell.angle_beta   90.00
_cell.angle_gamma   90.00
#
_symmetry.space_group_name_H-M   'P 1'
#
loop_
_entity.id
_entity.type
_entity.pdbx_description
1 polymer ?
#
loop_
_entity_poly.entity_id
_entity_poly.type
_entity_poly.pdbx_seq_one_letter_code
_entity_poly.pdbx_strand_id
1 'polypeptide(L)' 'MLEKVTLNVGVGSGGNVKIDNAKKLLERITGVKPVATKAKKRNPSFNIRKGDLIGVKVTLRKE' A
#
# COMPACT_ATOMS: atom_id res chain seq x y z
N MET A 1 3.74 26.05 2.22
CA MET A 1 2.49 25.43 1.72
C MET A 1 2.72 23.92 1.55
N LEU A 2 1.71 23.09 1.80
CA LEU A 2 1.86 21.63 1.76
C LEU A 2 1.61 21.11 0.34
N GLU A 3 2.62 20.53 -0.31
CA GLU A 3 2.48 20.03 -1.69
C GLU A 3 1.58 18.78 -1.78
N LYS A 4 1.81 17.80 -0.91
CA LYS A 4 1.05 16.54 -0.89
C LYS A 4 1.20 15.78 0.42
N VAL A 5 0.28 14.85 0.65
CA VAL A 5 0.33 13.86 1.73
C VAL A 5 0.23 12.47 1.11
N THR A 6 1.09 11.54 1.53
CA THR A 6 0.97 10.14 1.13
C THR A 6 0.74 9.27 2.35
N LEU A 7 -0.32 8.47 2.30
CA LEU A 7 -0.66 7.45 3.29
C LEU A 7 -0.24 6.09 2.73
N ASN A 8 0.45 5.28 3.53
CA ASN A 8 0.95 3.97 3.15
C ASN A 8 0.70 2.95 4.27
N VAL A 9 0.22 1.78 3.91
CA VAL A 9 0.07 0.62 4.81
C VAL A 9 0.90 -0.54 4.26
N GLY A 10 1.90 -0.97 5.02
CA GLY A 10 2.63 -2.22 4.77
C GLY A 10 1.92 -3.40 5.44
N VAL A 11 1.69 -4.49 4.72
CA VAL A 11 0.95 -5.65 5.25
C VAL A 11 1.84 -6.78 5.79
N GLY A 12 3.17 -6.61 5.71
CA GLY A 12 4.18 -7.45 6.36
C GLY A 12 4.36 -8.87 5.80
N SER A 13 3.47 -9.32 4.91
CA SER A 13 3.51 -10.64 4.28
C SER A 13 2.87 -10.59 2.89
N GLY A 14 3.39 -11.36 1.94
CA GLY A 14 2.73 -11.53 0.63
C GLY A 14 1.36 -12.20 0.80
N GLY A 15 0.31 -11.63 0.20
CA GLY A 15 -1.02 -12.23 0.21
C GLY A 15 -2.15 -11.24 -0.11
N ASN A 16 -3.08 -11.65 -0.97
CA ASN A 16 -4.11 -10.78 -1.51
C ASN A 16 -5.11 -10.28 -0.46
N VAL A 17 -5.49 -11.10 0.52
CA VAL A 17 -6.53 -10.75 1.51
C VAL A 17 -6.17 -9.50 2.32
N LYS A 18 -4.95 -9.42 2.85
CA LYS A 18 -4.51 -8.26 3.64
C LYS A 18 -4.39 -6.99 2.77
N ILE A 19 -3.98 -7.15 1.52
CA ILE A 19 -3.89 -6.05 0.56
C ILE A 19 -5.26 -5.46 0.28
N ASP A 20 -6.27 -6.30 0.04
CA ASP A 20 -7.62 -5.82 -0.25
C ASP A 20 -8.29 -5.17 0.97
N ASN A 21 -8.01 -5.67 2.18
CA ASN A 21 -8.43 -5.00 3.41
C ASN A 21 -7.76 -3.62 3.57
N ALA A 22 -6.46 -3.52 3.31
CA ALA A 22 -5.72 -2.25 3.36
C ALA A 22 -6.21 -1.25 2.30
N LYS A 23 -6.59 -1.72 1.11
CA LYS A 23 -7.25 -0.88 0.10
C LYS A 23 -8.58 -0.34 0.60
N LYS A 24 -9.48 -1.21 1.08
CA LYS A 24 -10.79 -0.79 1.60
C LYS A 24 -10.65 0.21 2.74
N LEU A 25 -9.67 0.02 3.63
CA LEU A 25 -9.39 0.94 4.73
C LEU A 25 -8.97 2.32 4.22
N LEU A 26 -7.96 2.39 3.34
CA LEU A 26 -7.47 3.67 2.80
C LEU A 26 -8.53 4.37 1.95
N GLU A 27 -9.30 3.62 1.18
CA GLU A 27 -10.42 4.14 0.40
C GLU A 27 -11.51 4.74 1.31
N ARG A 28 -11.86 4.05 2.41
CA ARG A 28 -12.83 4.56 3.38
C ARG A 28 -12.36 5.82 4.11
N ILE A 29 -11.06 5.92 4.43
CA ILE A 29 -10.49 7.08 5.14
C ILE A 29 -10.35 8.28 4.20
N THR A 30 -9.93 8.06 2.96
CA THR A 30 -9.53 9.14 2.05
C THR A 30 -10.54 9.47 0.96
N GLY A 31 -11.49 8.58 0.67
CA GLY A 31 -12.40 8.70 -0.47
C GLY A 31 -11.73 8.51 -1.84
N VAL A 32 -10.41 8.25 -1.86
CA VAL A 32 -9.64 8.11 -3.10
C VAL A 32 -9.20 6.67 -3.26
N LYS A 33 -9.30 6.16 -4.48
CA LYS A 33 -8.90 4.79 -4.82
C LYS A 33 -7.39 4.58 -4.59
N PRO A 34 -6.99 3.71 -3.66
CA PRO A 34 -5.59 3.49 -3.34
C PRO A 34 -4.95 2.47 -4.29
N VAL A 35 -3.62 2.49 -4.38
CA VAL A 35 -2.83 1.63 -5.26
C VAL A 35 -1.98 0.64 -4.47
N ALA A 36 -1.96 -0.62 -4.88
CA ALA A 36 -1.10 -1.64 -4.28
C ALA A 36 0.36 -1.45 -4.70
N THR A 37 1.29 -1.76 -3.81
CA THR A 37 2.74 -1.65 -4.03
C THR A 37 3.37 -3.03 -4.13
N LYS A 38 4.32 -3.15 -5.06
CA LYS A 38 5.05 -4.40 -5.33
C LYS A 38 6.43 -4.38 -4.69
N ALA A 39 6.87 -5.54 -4.18
CA ALA A 39 8.21 -5.74 -3.68
C ALA A 39 9.25 -5.60 -4.80
N LYS A 40 10.26 -4.76 -4.59
CA LYS A 40 11.37 -4.55 -5.55
C LYS A 40 12.46 -5.61 -5.45
N LYS A 41 12.61 -6.23 -4.28
CA LYS A 41 13.64 -7.23 -3.95
C LYS A 41 13.01 -8.38 -3.16
N ARG A 42 13.64 -9.55 -3.21
CA ARG A 42 13.29 -10.70 -2.36
C ARG A 42 13.75 -10.42 -0.92
N ASN A 43 12.93 -10.76 0.07
CA ASN A 43 13.30 -10.72 1.47
C ASN A 43 12.81 -12.01 2.18
N PRO A 44 13.71 -12.98 2.44
CA PRO A 44 13.36 -14.24 3.08
C PRO A 44 12.80 -14.10 4.50
N SER A 45 13.26 -13.11 5.28
CA SER A 45 12.81 -12.91 6.67
C SER A 45 11.32 -12.61 6.78
N PHE A 46 10.74 -12.02 5.73
CA PHE A 46 9.29 -11.73 5.64
C PHE A 46 8.58 -12.65 4.64
N ASN A 47 9.27 -13.67 4.12
CA ASN A 47 8.76 -14.54 3.06
C ASN A 47 8.24 -13.77 1.83
N ILE A 48 8.94 -12.71 1.42
CA ILE A 48 8.57 -11.84 0.30
C ILE A 48 9.43 -12.17 -0.93
N ARG A 49 8.80 -12.33 -2.08
CA ARG A 49 9.43 -12.47 -3.40
C ARG A 49 9.33 -11.17 -4.18
N LYS A 50 10.24 -10.97 -5.15
CA LYS A 50 10.17 -9.82 -6.05
C LYS A 50 8.85 -9.88 -6.84
N GLY A 51 8.12 -8.77 -6.85
CA GLY A 51 6.82 -8.66 -7.52
C GLY A 51 5.62 -8.91 -6.61
N ASP A 52 5.81 -9.47 -5.41
CA ASP A 52 4.72 -9.68 -4.45
C ASP A 52 4.07 -8.37 -4.06
N LEU A 53 2.76 -8.39 -3.86
CA LEU A 53 2.03 -7.27 -3.27
C LEU A 53 2.32 -7.23 -1.76
N ILE A 54 2.86 -6.11 -1.29
CA ILE A 54 3.36 -5.98 0.09
C ILE A 54 2.80 -4.76 0.84
N GLY A 55 2.08 -3.90 0.14
CA GLY A 55 1.43 -2.76 0.77
C GLY A 55 0.47 -2.05 -0.16
N VAL A 56 -0.11 -0.98 0.36
CA VAL A 56 -1.08 -0.14 -0.34
C VAL A 56 -0.78 1.31 0.02
N LYS A 57 -0.86 2.22 -0.95
CA LYS A 57 -0.69 3.65 -0.72
C LYS A 57 -1.74 4.49 -1.43
N VAL A 58 -1.94 5.71 -0.96
CA VAL A 58 -2.70 6.76 -1.64
C VAL A 58 -1.97 8.09 -1.43
N THR A 59 -1.97 8.93 -2.47
CA THR A 59 -1.36 10.25 -2.41
C THR A 59 -2.45 11.29 -2.64
N LEU A 60 -2.64 12.16 -1.64
CA LEU A 60 -3.55 13.29 -1.68
C LEU A 60 -2.75 14.55 -1.99
N ARG A 61 -3.27 15.38 -2.89
CA ARG A 61 -2.74 16.71 -3.19
C ARG A 61 -3.87 17.69 -2.93
N LYS A 62 -3.56 18.82 -2.31
CA LYS A 62 -4.43 19.99 -2.39
C LYS A 62 -4.11 20.69 -3.71
N GLU A 63 -5.12 21.28 -4.33
CA GLU A 63 -4.85 22.40 -5.25
C GLU A 63 -4.14 23.53 -4.48
#